data_AF-D9PMK3-F1
#
_entry.id   AF-D9PMK3-F1
#
_cell.length_a   1.000
_cell.length_b   1.000
_cell.length_c   1.000
_cell.angle_alpha   90.00
_cell.angle_beta   90.00
_cell.angle_gamma   90.00
#
_symmetry.space_group_name_H-M   'P 1'
#
loop_
_entity.id
_entity.type
_entity.pdbx_description
1 polymer ?
#
loop_
_entity_poly.entity_id
_entity_poly.type
_entity_poly.pdbx_seq_one_letter_code
_entity_poly.pdbx_strand_id
1 'polypeptide(L)'
;MSAIFFVEAAKSGRPYDLIDPYEKKKTGELQAAEVFRALIEQAWATGDPGIVFLDRMNRDNPTPQIGEIESTNPCGEQPLLPLEACNLGSINLAKFVITQQDEPAVDFTGLREIVWSSVRFLDDTIDMSKYPIQEIDSMVKANRKIGLGVMGFADLLYQMQVPYNSEEALRIAEEVMGFIQTESHEASVRLAVERGVFQN
;
A
#
# COMPACT_ATOMS: atom_id res chain seq x y z
N MET A 1 -11.92 -0.52 19.13
CA MET A 1 -10.67 -0.65 19.91
C MET A 1 -9.52 -0.56 18.92
N SER A 2 -8.52 0.29 19.16
CA SER A 2 -7.41 0.44 18.21
C SER A 2 -6.46 -0.76 18.28
N ALA A 3 -5.78 -1.06 17.18
CA ALA A 3 -4.80 -2.15 17.15
C ALA A 3 -3.60 -1.85 18.07
N ILE A 4 -3.23 -0.58 18.24
CA ILE A 4 -2.23 -0.14 19.23
C ILE A 4 -2.63 -0.57 20.66
N PHE A 5 -3.89 -0.37 21.04
CA PHE A 5 -4.37 -0.76 22.37
C PHE A 5 -4.26 -2.28 22.58
N PHE A 6 -4.60 -3.09 21.57
CA PHE A 6 -4.49 -4.54 21.66
C PHE A 6 -3.02 -4.98 21.86
N VAL A 7 -2.09 -4.41 21.10
CA VAL A 7 -0.65 -4.73 21.23
C VAL A 7 -0.11 -4.31 22.60
N GLU A 8 -0.51 -3.16 23.12
CA GLU A 8 -0.14 -2.73 24.47
C GLU A 8 -0.74 -3.64 25.55
N ALA A 9 -2.00 -4.04 25.41
CA ALA A 9 -2.65 -4.99 26.31
C ALA A 9 -1.91 -6.34 26.31
N ALA A 10 -1.54 -6.86 25.13
CA ALA A 10 -0.77 -8.08 25.00
C ALA A 10 0.61 -7.99 25.67
N LYS A 11 1.33 -6.88 25.48
CA LYS A 11 2.64 -6.63 26.12
C LYS A 11 2.54 -6.52 27.65
N SER A 12 1.47 -5.90 28.15
CA SER A 12 1.26 -5.65 29.58
C SER A 12 0.52 -6.78 30.30
N GLY A 13 0.16 -7.87 29.60
CA GLY A 13 -0.61 -8.97 30.17
C GLY A 13 -2.01 -8.56 30.62
N ARG A 14 -2.59 -7.52 30.00
CA ARG A 14 -3.93 -7.04 30.30
C ARG A 14 -4.96 -7.68 29.36
N PRO A 15 -6.19 -7.86 29.82
CA PRO A 15 -7.27 -8.28 28.96
C PRO A 15 -7.76 -7.15 28.05
N TYR A 16 -8.59 -7.52 27.06
CA TYR A 16 -9.31 -6.58 26.20
C TYR A 16 -10.77 -6.99 26.00
N ASP A 17 -11.64 -5.99 25.85
CA ASP A 17 -13.08 -6.18 25.64
C ASP A 17 -13.39 -6.75 24.25
N LEU A 18 -14.26 -7.75 24.22
CA LEU A 18 -14.96 -8.16 23.01
C LEU A 18 -16.17 -7.27 22.81
N ILE A 19 -16.27 -6.65 21.63
CA ILE A 19 -17.32 -5.70 21.28
C ILE A 19 -18.20 -6.29 20.18
N ASP A 20 -19.52 -6.28 20.41
CA ASP A 20 -20.49 -6.59 19.35
C ASP A 20 -20.42 -5.51 18.26
N PRO A 21 -20.17 -5.86 16.98
CA PRO A 21 -20.01 -4.87 15.92
C PRO A 21 -21.33 -4.15 15.56
N TYR A 22 -22.50 -4.74 15.86
CA TYR A 22 -23.82 -4.15 15.63
C TYR A 22 -24.26 -3.29 16.82
N GLU A 23 -24.26 -3.84 18.03
CA GLU A 23 -24.71 -3.10 19.22
C GLU A 23 -23.67 -2.14 19.80
N LYS A 24 -22.39 -2.29 19.42
CA LYS A 24 -21.24 -1.55 19.96
C LYS A 24 -21.10 -1.66 21.49
N LYS A 25 -21.54 -2.77 22.08
CA LYS A 25 -21.47 -3.05 23.51
C LYS A 25 -20.46 -4.15 23.82
N LYS A 26 -19.90 -4.11 25.03
CA LYS A 26 -19.08 -5.20 25.57
C LYS A 26 -19.94 -6.45 25.73
N THR A 27 -19.51 -7.54 25.11
CA THR A 27 -20.15 -8.87 25.23
C THR A 27 -19.28 -9.86 25.99
N GLY A 28 -17.99 -9.58 26.13
CA GLY A 28 -17.04 -10.43 26.82
C GLY A 28 -15.67 -9.79 26.92
N GLU A 29 -14.69 -10.59 27.33
CA GLU A 29 -13.30 -10.16 27.53
C GLU A 29 -12.37 -11.35 27.28
N LEU A 30 -11.20 -11.11 26.69
CA LEU A 30 -10.15 -12.11 26.49
C LEU A 30 -8.79 -11.61 26.98
N GLN A 31 -7.92 -12.54 27.35
CA GLN A 31 -6.52 -12.23 27.62
C GLN A 31 -5.78 -11.92 26.32
N ALA A 32 -5.35 -10.67 26.15
CA ALA A 32 -4.71 -10.22 24.90
C ALA A 32 -3.44 -11.03 24.58
N ALA A 33 -2.67 -11.41 25.60
CA ALA A 33 -1.46 -12.22 25.44
C ALA A 33 -1.75 -13.65 24.94
N GLU A 34 -2.90 -14.23 25.31
CA GLU A 34 -3.30 -15.56 24.82
C GLU A 34 -3.74 -15.50 23.37
N VAL A 35 -4.54 -14.49 23.01
CA VAL A 35 -4.94 -14.27 21.61
C VAL A 35 -3.70 -13.99 20.74
N PHE A 36 -2.79 -13.14 21.21
CA PHE A 36 -1.55 -12.85 20.47
C PHE A 36 -0.67 -14.09 20.30
N ARG A 37 -0.58 -14.96 21.31
CA ARG A 37 0.11 -16.24 21.18
C ARG A 37 -0.54 -17.14 20.14
N ALA A 38 -1.87 -17.24 20.14
CA ALA A 38 -2.60 -18.02 19.14
C ALA A 38 -2.34 -17.49 17.71
N LEU A 39 -2.30 -16.18 17.51
CA LEU A 39 -1.95 -15.58 16.22
C LEU A 39 -0.54 -15.99 15.76
N ILE A 40 0.44 -15.95 16.66
CA ILE A 40 1.82 -16.36 16.36
C ILE A 40 1.90 -17.84 16.01
N GLU A 41 1.25 -18.70 16.78
CA GLU A 41 1.24 -20.15 16.56
C GLU A 41 0.63 -20.50 15.20
N GLN A 42 -0.47 -19.84 14.82
CA GLN A 42 -1.06 -20.02 13.49
C GLN A 42 -0.16 -19.48 12.39
N ALA A 43 0.37 -18.26 12.54
CA ALA A 43 1.27 -17.67 11.54
C ALA A 43 2.52 -18.52 11.31
N TRP A 44 3.04 -19.16 12.35
CA TRP A 44 4.14 -20.12 12.23
C TRP A 44 3.72 -21.43 11.53
N ALA A 45 2.52 -21.93 11.82
CA ALA A 45 2.03 -23.20 11.27
C ALA A 45 1.58 -23.10 9.81
N THR A 46 1.00 -21.97 9.39
CA THR A 46 0.32 -21.84 8.10
C THR A 46 0.80 -20.65 7.26
N GLY A 47 1.55 -19.71 7.84
CA GLY A 47 1.85 -18.42 7.23
C GLY A 47 0.78 -17.36 7.47
N ASP A 48 -0.33 -17.71 8.15
CA ASP A 48 -1.50 -16.84 8.39
C ASP A 48 -1.95 -16.85 9.86
N PRO A 49 -2.55 -15.75 10.37
CA PRO A 49 -2.95 -14.56 9.62
C PRO A 49 -1.84 -13.52 9.48
N GLY A 50 -1.89 -12.73 8.39
CA GLY A 50 -1.19 -11.45 8.31
C GLY A 50 -1.71 -10.42 9.34
N ILE A 51 -0.93 -9.36 9.57
CA ILE A 51 -1.28 -8.29 10.52
C ILE A 51 -1.36 -6.95 9.77
N VAL A 52 -2.50 -6.28 9.91
CA VAL A 52 -2.71 -4.91 9.43
C VAL A 52 -3.18 -4.02 10.59
N PHE A 53 -2.75 -2.76 10.57
CA PHE A 53 -3.09 -1.77 11.60
C PHE A 53 -4.07 -0.75 11.04
N LEU A 54 -5.38 -1.03 11.14
CA LEU A 54 -6.43 -0.18 10.56
C LEU A 54 -6.39 1.27 11.07
N ASP A 55 -5.97 1.49 12.30
CA ASP A 55 -5.76 2.83 12.88
C ASP A 55 -4.62 3.60 12.22
N ARG A 56 -3.47 2.93 11.98
CA ARG A 56 -2.36 3.52 11.21
C ARG A 56 -2.80 3.84 9.79
N MET A 57 -3.54 2.94 9.14
CA MET A 57 -4.02 3.10 7.76
C MET A 57 -5.01 4.25 7.64
N ASN A 58 -6.01 4.32 8.52
CA ASN A 58 -7.02 5.37 8.47
C ASN A 58 -6.52 6.76 8.87
N ARG A 59 -5.46 6.87 9.69
CA ARG A 59 -4.82 8.17 9.94
C ARG A 59 -4.29 8.80 8.64
N ASP A 60 -3.80 7.97 7.72
CA ASP A 60 -3.21 8.42 6.45
C ASP A 60 -4.21 8.23 5.28
N ASN A 61 -5.51 8.02 5.55
CA ASN A 61 -6.54 7.93 4.52
C ASN A 61 -6.69 9.29 3.82
N PRO A 62 -6.49 9.37 2.49
CA PRO A 62 -6.59 10.63 1.76
C PRO A 62 -8.03 11.14 1.63
N THR A 63 -9.03 10.28 1.85
CA THR A 63 -10.45 10.59 1.64
C THR A 63 -11.32 10.12 2.83
N PRO A 64 -11.05 10.59 4.07
CA PRO A 64 -11.76 10.14 5.26
C PRO A 64 -13.25 10.55 5.26
N GLN A 65 -13.63 11.55 4.47
CA GLN A 65 -15.02 11.99 4.30
C GLN A 65 -15.91 10.97 3.58
N ILE A 66 -15.32 10.03 2.84
CA ILE A 66 -16.05 9.03 2.05
C ILE A 66 -16.35 7.79 2.89
N GLY A 67 -15.42 7.41 3.77
CA GLY A 67 -15.57 6.24 4.62
C GLY A 67 -14.28 5.86 5.33
N GLU A 68 -14.39 4.87 6.21
CA GLU A 68 -13.27 4.23 6.89
C GLU A 68 -12.76 3.06 6.03
N ILE A 69 -11.45 2.90 5.95
CA ILE A 69 -10.81 1.71 5.37
C ILE A 69 -10.95 0.58 6.38
N GLU A 70 -11.70 -0.47 6.01
CA GLU A 70 -11.97 -1.61 6.90
C GLU A 70 -11.09 -2.82 6.61
N SER A 71 -10.44 -2.86 5.44
CA SER A 71 -9.59 -3.98 5.01
C SER A 71 -8.60 -3.57 3.91
N THR A 72 -7.72 -4.50 3.55
CA THR A 72 -6.89 -4.44 2.35
C THR A 72 -7.44 -5.35 1.27
N ASN A 73 -6.89 -5.25 0.06
CA ASN A 73 -6.96 -6.33 -0.91
C ASN A 73 -6.28 -7.62 -0.38
N PRO A 74 -6.46 -8.78 -1.05
CA PRO A 74 -5.94 -10.08 -0.58
C PRO A 74 -4.43 -10.15 -0.35
N CYS A 75 -3.65 -9.30 -1.04
CA CYS A 75 -2.19 -9.29 -0.94
C CYS A 75 -1.67 -8.31 0.14
N GLY A 76 -2.54 -7.51 0.77
CA GLY A 76 -2.22 -6.67 1.93
C GLY A 76 -1.62 -5.29 1.61
N GLU A 77 -1.31 -4.99 0.36
CA GLU A 77 -0.60 -3.79 -0.08
C GLU A 77 -1.50 -2.59 -0.33
N GLN A 78 -2.78 -2.81 -0.66
CA GLN A 78 -3.69 -1.73 -1.04
C GLN A 78 -4.83 -1.59 -0.02
N PRO A 79 -4.82 -0.51 0.79
CA PRO A 79 -5.94 -0.08 1.62
C PRO A 79 -7.10 0.39 0.72
N LEU A 80 -8.25 -0.26 0.85
CA LEU A 80 -9.43 0.05 0.01
C LEU A 80 -10.62 0.43 0.89
N LEU A 81 -11.33 1.48 0.46
CA LEU A 81 -12.68 1.76 0.92
C LEU A 81 -13.64 0.68 0.38
N PRO A 82 -14.79 0.47 1.02
CA PRO A 82 -15.81 -0.42 0.51
C PRO A 82 -16.13 -0.12 -0.97
N LEU A 83 -16.20 -1.18 -1.79
CA LEU A 83 -16.53 -1.11 -3.22
C LEU A 83 -15.49 -0.42 -4.12
N GLU A 84 -14.29 -0.12 -3.62
CA GLU A 84 -13.17 0.24 -4.50
C GLU A 84 -12.55 -0.98 -5.21
N ALA A 85 -11.70 -0.71 -6.20
CA ALA A 85 -10.99 -1.71 -6.97
C ALA A 85 -9.49 -1.49 -6.92
N CYS A 86 -8.78 -2.61 -7.06
CA CYS A 86 -7.33 -2.69 -7.05
C CYS A 86 -6.82 -2.57 -8.50
N ASN A 87 -6.38 -1.37 -8.88
CA ASN A 87 -5.83 -1.11 -10.21
C ASN A 87 -4.30 -0.97 -10.14
N LEU A 88 -3.59 -2.05 -10.47
CA LEU A 88 -2.18 -2.20 -10.15
C LEU A 88 -1.26 -2.21 -11.38
N GLY A 89 -0.07 -1.62 -11.22
CA GLY A 89 1.06 -1.74 -12.14
C GLY A 89 2.37 -1.93 -11.39
N SER A 90 3.39 -2.49 -12.03
CA SER A 90 4.72 -2.63 -11.44
C SER A 90 5.83 -2.22 -12.41
N ILE A 91 6.75 -1.39 -11.92
CA ILE A 91 7.96 -0.99 -12.67
C ILE A 91 9.09 -1.97 -12.35
N ASN A 92 9.74 -2.51 -13.38
CA ASN A 92 10.93 -3.33 -13.21
C ASN A 92 12.18 -2.48 -13.00
N LEU A 93 12.59 -2.30 -11.74
CA LEU A 93 13.75 -1.49 -11.37
C LEU A 93 15.06 -2.01 -11.95
N ALA A 94 15.16 -3.31 -12.25
CA ALA A 94 16.36 -3.89 -12.87
C ALA A 94 16.69 -3.31 -14.25
N LYS A 95 15.72 -2.63 -14.89
CA LYS A 95 15.88 -1.97 -16.20
C LYS A 95 16.39 -0.54 -16.12
N PHE A 96 16.52 0.01 -14.91
CA PHE A 96 16.90 1.40 -14.65
C PHE A 96 18.25 1.47 -13.94
N VAL A 97 19.17 0.57 -14.30
CA VAL A 97 20.57 0.64 -13.88
C VAL A 97 21.42 0.94 -15.11
N ILE A 98 22.21 2.00 -15.02
CA ILE A 98 23.10 2.49 -16.06
C ILE A 98 24.52 2.61 -15.52
N THR A 99 25.50 2.79 -16.40
CA THR A 99 26.87 3.12 -16.00
C THR A 99 27.07 4.62 -16.06
N GLN A 100 27.45 5.23 -14.94
CA GLN A 100 27.80 6.64 -14.82
C GLN A 100 29.18 6.74 -14.19
N GLN A 101 30.12 7.40 -14.86
CA GLN A 101 31.51 7.55 -14.38
C GLN A 101 32.18 6.20 -14.04
N ASP A 102 31.98 5.19 -14.88
CA ASP A 102 32.46 3.80 -14.71
C ASP A 102 31.89 3.04 -13.49
N GLU A 103 30.88 3.59 -12.82
CA GLU A 103 30.17 2.95 -11.70
C GLU A 103 28.67 2.73 -12.04
N PRO A 104 28.02 1.70 -11.47
CA PRO A 104 26.59 1.51 -11.65
C PRO A 104 25.80 2.61 -10.91
N ALA A 105 24.79 3.17 -11.56
CA ALA A 105 23.92 4.22 -11.04
C ALA A 105 22.47 3.97 -11.46
N VAL A 106 21.51 4.51 -10.69
CA VAL A 106 20.09 4.46 -11.03
C VAL A 106 19.76 5.48 -12.12
N ASP A 107 19.10 5.05 -13.19
CA ASP A 107 18.61 5.92 -14.25
C ASP A 107 17.29 6.61 -13.84
N PHE A 108 17.41 7.68 -13.06
CA PHE A 108 16.27 8.49 -12.65
C PHE A 108 15.56 9.18 -13.83
N THR A 109 16.26 9.43 -14.94
CA THR A 109 15.64 10.05 -16.12
C THR A 109 14.68 9.06 -16.78
N GLY A 110 15.14 7.85 -17.07
CA GLY A 110 14.28 6.79 -17.60
C GLY A 110 13.18 6.39 -16.62
N LEU A 111 13.50 6.35 -15.32
CA LEU A 111 12.52 6.01 -14.27
C LEU A 111 11.37 7.03 -14.23
N ARG A 112 11.66 8.33 -14.41
CA ARG A 112 10.62 9.36 -14.48
C ARG A 112 9.66 9.12 -15.65
N GLU A 113 10.20 8.88 -16.84
CA GLU A 113 9.38 8.69 -18.04
C GLU A 113 8.44 7.50 -17.90
N ILE A 114 8.91 6.38 -17.32
CA ILE A 114 8.08 5.21 -17.12
C ILE A 114 7.05 5.42 -16.01
N VAL A 115 7.39 6.13 -14.93
CA VAL A 115 6.44 6.47 -13.85
C VAL A 115 5.27 7.27 -14.42
N TRP A 116 5.56 8.32 -15.18
CA TRP A 116 4.53 9.17 -15.77
C TRP A 116 3.63 8.41 -16.75
N SER A 117 4.23 7.58 -17.59
CA SER A 117 3.50 6.74 -18.53
C SER A 117 2.63 5.71 -17.79
N SER A 118 3.13 5.14 -16.70
CA SER A 118 2.41 4.16 -15.88
C SER A 118 1.23 4.77 -15.14
N VAL A 119 1.38 5.98 -14.57
CA VAL A 119 0.28 6.70 -13.92
C VAL A 119 -0.85 6.98 -14.90
N ARG A 120 -0.54 7.49 -16.11
CA ARG A 120 -1.55 7.68 -17.15
C ARG A 120 -2.19 6.37 -17.58
N PHE A 121 -1.38 5.34 -17.84
CA PHE A 121 -1.89 4.03 -18.24
C PHE A 121 -2.86 3.47 -17.20
N LEU A 122 -2.49 3.50 -15.92
CA LEU A 122 -3.35 3.04 -14.83
C LEU A 122 -4.62 3.90 -14.75
N ASP A 123 -4.52 5.23 -14.79
CA ASP A 123 -5.70 6.09 -14.81
C ASP A 123 -6.65 5.77 -16.00
N ASP A 124 -6.11 5.53 -17.20
CA ASP A 124 -6.91 5.15 -18.38
C ASP A 124 -7.60 3.79 -18.19
N THR A 125 -6.96 2.83 -17.54
CA THR A 125 -7.57 1.52 -17.27
C THR A 125 -8.81 1.61 -16.37
N ILE A 126 -8.93 2.67 -15.56
CA ILE A 126 -10.12 2.90 -14.73
C ILE A 126 -11.36 3.06 -15.61
N ASP A 127 -11.24 3.82 -16.69
CA ASP A 127 -12.33 4.10 -17.62
C ASP A 127 -12.59 2.91 -18.57
N MET A 128 -11.54 2.17 -18.92
CA MET A 128 -11.62 1.04 -19.84
C MET A 128 -12.12 -0.26 -19.18
N SER A 129 -12.00 -0.37 -17.86
CA SER A 129 -12.38 -1.58 -17.11
C SER A 129 -13.89 -1.77 -17.06
N LYS A 130 -14.31 -3.04 -16.98
CA LYS A 130 -15.70 -3.43 -16.75
C LYS A 130 -15.85 -3.93 -15.32
N TYR A 131 -16.49 -3.14 -14.47
CA TYR A 131 -16.75 -3.53 -13.09
C TYR A 131 -18.01 -4.39 -12.98
N PRO A 132 -18.05 -5.35 -12.06
CA PRO A 132 -19.12 -6.37 -12.02
C PRO A 132 -20.47 -5.82 -11.55
N ILE A 133 -20.48 -4.75 -10.76
CA ILE A 133 -21.70 -4.08 -10.26
C ILE A 133 -21.54 -2.56 -10.35
N GLN A 134 -22.67 -1.85 -10.46
CA GLN A 134 -22.70 -0.41 -10.73
C GLN A 134 -22.12 0.42 -9.58
N GLU A 135 -22.26 -0.07 -8.35
CA GLU A 135 -21.75 0.59 -7.15
C GLU A 135 -20.22 0.62 -7.14
N ILE A 136 -19.58 -0.46 -7.60
CA ILE A 136 -18.12 -0.52 -7.78
C ILE A 136 -17.71 0.42 -8.93
N ASP A 137 -18.40 0.38 -10.07
CA ASP A 137 -18.09 1.27 -11.21
C ASP A 137 -18.12 2.75 -10.79
N SER A 138 -19.14 3.13 -10.03
CA SER A 138 -19.33 4.49 -9.53
C SER A 138 -18.25 4.89 -8.53
N MET A 139 -17.97 4.02 -7.53
CA MET A 139 -16.95 4.29 -6.51
C MET A 139 -15.56 4.43 -7.13
N VAL A 140 -15.19 3.51 -8.00
CA VAL A 140 -13.85 3.45 -8.61
C VAL A 140 -13.62 4.63 -9.54
N LYS A 141 -14.60 5.02 -10.37
CA LYS A 141 -14.49 6.20 -11.24
C LYS A 141 -14.50 7.52 -10.47
N ALA A 142 -15.16 7.57 -9.31
CA ALA A 142 -15.19 8.77 -8.48
C ALA A 142 -13.85 8.98 -7.72
N ASN A 143 -13.24 7.92 -7.20
CA ASN A 143 -11.97 7.99 -6.46
C ASN A 143 -10.72 7.95 -7.34
N ARG A 144 -10.82 7.31 -8.52
CA ARG A 144 -9.72 7.10 -9.48
C ARG A 144 -8.43 6.55 -8.86
N LYS A 145 -8.55 5.68 -7.85
CA LYS A 145 -7.41 5.13 -7.10
C LYS A 145 -6.60 4.17 -7.98
N ILE A 146 -5.28 4.34 -7.99
CA ILE A 146 -4.30 3.47 -8.65
C ILE A 146 -3.25 2.98 -7.64
N GLY A 147 -2.60 1.86 -7.95
CA GLY A 147 -1.46 1.33 -7.19
C GLY A 147 -0.27 1.06 -8.11
N LEU A 148 0.71 1.96 -8.10
CA LEU A 148 1.97 1.78 -8.83
C LEU A 148 3.04 1.23 -7.88
N GLY A 149 3.35 -0.05 -8.05
CA GLY A 149 4.41 -0.74 -7.31
C GLY A 149 5.70 -0.90 -8.11
N VAL A 150 6.62 -1.69 -7.54
CA VAL A 150 7.90 -2.02 -8.14
C VAL A 150 8.17 -3.53 -8.08
N MET A 151 9.00 -4.00 -9.00
CA MET A 151 9.64 -5.31 -8.94
C MET A 151 11.12 -5.17 -9.31
N GLY A 152 11.92 -6.22 -9.06
CA GLY A 152 13.34 -6.21 -9.42
C GLY A 152 14.23 -5.33 -8.55
N PHE A 153 13.81 -5.00 -7.32
CA PHE A 153 14.65 -4.24 -6.38
C PHE A 153 15.92 -5.02 -6.01
N ALA A 154 15.81 -6.33 -5.77
CA ALA A 154 16.98 -7.19 -5.51
C ALA A 154 17.95 -7.22 -6.71
N ASP A 155 17.43 -7.28 -7.93
CA ASP A 155 18.22 -7.23 -9.16
C ASP A 155 18.88 -5.86 -9.38
N LEU A 156 18.20 -4.77 -9.02
CA LEU A 156 18.80 -3.43 -8.99
C LEU A 156 20.00 -3.42 -8.03
N LEU A 157 19.81 -3.87 -6.78
CA LEU A 157 20.89 -3.90 -5.80
C LEU A 157 22.05 -4.81 -6.24
N TYR A 158 21.75 -5.95 -6.87
CA TYR A 158 22.77 -6.83 -7.43
C TYR A 158 23.62 -6.13 -8.49
N GLN A 159 22.99 -5.42 -9.44
CA GLN A 159 23.71 -4.67 -10.48
C GLN A 159 24.50 -3.48 -9.90
N MET A 160 23.96 -2.85 -8.86
CA MET A 160 24.64 -1.81 -8.09
C MET A 160 25.75 -2.36 -7.17
N GLN A 161 25.91 -3.68 -7.09
CA GLN A 161 26.86 -4.37 -6.20
C GLN A 161 26.65 -4.06 -4.70
N VAL A 162 25.39 -3.83 -4.31
CA VAL A 162 25.00 -3.47 -2.94
C VAL A 162 24.37 -4.68 -2.22
N PRO A 163 24.89 -5.09 -1.05
CA PRO A 163 24.25 -6.13 -0.25
C PRO A 163 22.86 -5.70 0.24
N TYR A 164 21.86 -6.58 0.11
CA TYR A 164 20.47 -6.29 0.46
C TYR A 164 20.27 -5.84 1.92
N ASN A 165 21.05 -6.39 2.85
CA ASN A 165 20.95 -6.11 4.28
C ASN A 165 21.84 -4.94 4.73
N SER A 166 22.24 -4.05 3.83
CA SER A 166 23.13 -2.93 4.13
C SER A 166 22.38 -1.61 4.30
N GLU A 167 23.00 -0.67 5.01
CA GLU A 167 22.51 0.72 5.11
C GLU A 167 22.43 1.41 3.75
N GLU A 168 23.29 1.02 2.80
CA GLU A 168 23.25 1.53 1.43
C GLU A 168 21.99 1.05 0.69
N ALA A 169 21.59 -0.22 0.86
CA ALA A 169 20.33 -0.71 0.29
C ALA A 169 19.11 0.04 0.83
N LEU A 170 19.13 0.43 2.11
CA LEU A 170 18.08 1.26 2.70
C LEU A 170 18.04 2.66 2.08
N ARG A 171 19.20 3.31 1.91
CA ARG A 171 19.29 4.61 1.23
C ARG A 171 18.76 4.55 -0.20
N ILE A 172 19.16 3.53 -0.96
CA ILE A 172 18.67 3.33 -2.34
C ILE A 172 17.16 3.09 -2.35
N ALA A 173 16.63 2.30 -1.41
CA ALA A 173 15.18 2.08 -1.31
C ALA A 173 14.41 3.38 -1.05
N GLU A 174 14.90 4.21 -0.12
CA GLU A 174 14.32 5.52 0.20
C GLU A 174 14.38 6.47 -0.99
N GLU A 175 15.53 6.55 -1.67
CA GLU A 175 15.72 7.42 -2.82
C GLU A 175 14.81 7.01 -4.00
N VAL A 176 14.82 5.73 -4.36
CA VAL A 176 14.02 5.20 -5.48
C VAL A 176 12.52 5.36 -5.20
N MET A 177 12.04 4.95 -4.03
CA MET A 177 10.60 5.07 -3.73
C MET A 177 10.16 6.51 -3.48
N GLY A 178 11.00 7.35 -2.89
CA GLY A 178 10.75 8.79 -2.75
C GLY A 178 10.63 9.48 -4.10
N PHE A 179 11.51 9.14 -5.04
CA PHE A 179 11.45 9.61 -6.41
C PHE A 179 10.18 9.16 -7.13
N ILE A 180 9.86 7.86 -7.07
CA ILE A 180 8.63 7.30 -7.68
C ILE A 180 7.38 7.98 -7.12
N GLN A 181 7.31 8.16 -5.80
CA GLN A 181 6.17 8.83 -5.16
C GLN A 181 6.01 10.27 -5.64
N THR A 182 7.11 11.03 -5.68
CA THR A 182 7.11 12.43 -6.13
C THR A 182 6.66 12.54 -7.57
N GLU A 183 7.29 11.79 -8.49
CA GLU A 183 6.97 11.82 -9.91
C GLU A 183 5.56 11.27 -10.21
N SER A 184 5.07 10.31 -9.41
CA SER A 184 3.70 9.79 -9.55
C SER A 184 2.66 10.85 -9.18
N HIS A 185 2.89 11.61 -8.11
CA HIS A 185 2.02 12.72 -7.72
C HIS A 185 2.05 13.85 -8.76
N GLU A 186 3.22 14.21 -9.28
CA GLU A 186 3.34 15.22 -10.34
C GLU A 186 2.61 14.78 -11.62
N ALA A 187 2.74 13.51 -12.02
CA ALA A 187 1.99 12.95 -13.14
C ALA A 187 0.47 13.00 -12.89
N SER A 188 0.02 12.70 -11.67
CA SER A 188 -1.40 12.79 -11.28
C SER A 188 -1.91 14.25 -11.30
N VAL A 189 -1.12 15.21 -10.82
CA VAL A 189 -1.44 16.65 -10.90
C VAL A 189 -1.58 17.07 -12.37
N ARG A 190 -0.68 16.59 -13.23
CA ARG A 190 -0.75 16.86 -14.67
C ARG A 190 -2.01 16.29 -15.31
N LEU A 191 -2.43 15.10 -14.93
CA LEU A 191 -3.71 14.52 -15.38
C LEU A 191 -4.89 15.37 -14.90
N ALA A 192 -4.86 15.90 -13.68
CA ALA A 192 -5.92 16.76 -13.18
C ALA A 192 -6.04 18.08 -13.95
N VAL A 193 -4.94 18.63 -14.46
CA VAL A 193 -4.97 19.81 -15.36
C VAL A 193 -5.65 19.50 -16.69
N GLU A 194 -5.47 18.28 -17.21
CA GLU A 194 -6.04 17.84 -18.49
C GLU A 194 -7.50 17.39 -18.38
N ARG A 195 -7.85 16.65 -17.31
CA ARG A 195 -9.12 15.92 -17.15
C ARG A 195 -10.04 16.50 -16.08
N GLY A 196 -9.52 17.39 -15.24
CA GLY A 196 -10.15 17.79 -13.99
C GLY A 196 -9.72 16.90 -12.83
N VAL A 197 -9.96 17.38 -11.60
CA VAL A 197 -9.77 16.57 -10.39
C VAL A 197 -10.80 15.44 -10.33
N PHE A 198 -10.45 14.34 -9.67
CA PHE A 198 -11.41 13.29 -9.35
C PHE A 198 -12.51 13.84 -8.43
N GLN A 199 -13.68 13.20 -8.43
CA GLN A 199 -14.91 13.79 -7.89
C GLN A 199 -14.92 13.92 -6.36
N ASN A 200 -14.21 13.03 -5.68
CA ASN A 200 -14.40 12.65 -4.29
C ASN A 200 -13.37 13.27 -3.32
#